data_AF-A0A8K0JSL8-F1
#
_entry.id   AF-A0A8K0JSL8-F1
#
_cell.length_a   1.000
_cell.length_b   1.000
_cell.length_c   1.000
_cell.angle_alpha   90.00
_cell.angle_beta   90.00
_cell.angle_gamma   90.00
#
_symmetry.space_group_name_H-M   'P 1'
#
loop_
_entity.id
_entity.type
_entity.pdbx_description
1 polymer ?
#
loop_
_entity_poly.entity_id
_entity_poly.type
_entity_poly.pdbx_seq_one_letter_code
_entity_poly.pdbx_strand_id
1 'polypeptide(L)'
;MASIYGWEKVESIKSLSDFAPVHQRVSRRNKAAAHQSKIGFSYHLFRWPLLGLIFLFIYLEFGLYVFLRQIVTGVEWTVASVGQRRKRKLVRKLKASTTYEEWRNTATELDYALGFQEWKETDEDPKYDYPLIRKVRKSLVHLRSAGDVTGLMGVLEICLRNNFAGVEGVRMYSETFLGTKNLIESYVNEVKRSLDYLRESPDLSLDDKRRFYRAINKNYGASALCLSGGAGFGYYHFGVVKAFLEADLLPKVVTGTSAGGIVAALVCTRTDDELRELLVPELADRITACEDSLLVWLKRVWKTGARFSPVEWAKKATFFTRGSMTFREAYERTGRALNISVVPHDQHSPTKLLNHLTAPDCVIWSAIIASAAVPGILPGVVLMQKTKAGDLRPMNFGSKFKDGSLRVDIPLESLHLLFNVNYAIVSQANPHVHLFFFAPRGSVGSPVSHRKGKGWRGGFLLSAAEQYLKLELTKNFKVIRDLELMPQLLGSDWSSVFLQRFAGSVTILPKSRILDWFRLLNDPDRKELDRMMRVGQQVAWPTLHMIENRLKVEVS
;
A
#
# COMPACT_ATOMS: atom_id res chain seq x y z
N MET A 1 33.86 50.17 -11.97
CA MET A 1 32.62 50.09 -12.76
C MET A 1 32.80 49.02 -13.84
N ALA A 2 31.90 48.01 -13.86
CA ALA A 2 31.62 47.00 -14.90
C ALA A 2 32.81 46.16 -15.45
N SER A 3 32.92 44.87 -15.10
CA SER A 3 32.30 43.71 -15.82
C SER A 3 32.79 43.61 -17.27
N ILE A 4 33.39 42.51 -17.74
CA ILE A 4 32.65 41.34 -18.20
C ILE A 4 33.59 40.11 -18.23
N TYR A 5 33.33 39.15 -17.35
CA TYR A 5 33.71 37.76 -17.53
C TYR A 5 32.98 37.24 -18.78
N GLY A 6 33.73 36.85 -19.80
CA GLY A 6 33.19 36.16 -20.97
C GLY A 6 32.82 34.72 -20.60
N TRP A 7 31.52 34.45 -20.47
CA TRP A 7 31.00 33.09 -20.40
C TRP A 7 31.07 32.50 -21.81
N GLU A 8 32.04 31.60 -22.06
CA GLU A 8 31.99 30.73 -23.23
C GLU A 8 30.71 29.88 -23.17
N LYS A 9 29.87 30.00 -24.20
CA LYS A 9 28.70 29.15 -24.37
C LYS A 9 29.19 27.72 -24.59
N VAL A 10 28.85 26.81 -23.69
CA VAL A 10 28.97 25.37 -23.91
C VAL A 10 28.08 24.99 -25.10
N GLU A 11 28.68 24.72 -26.25
CA GLU A 11 27.99 24.23 -27.43
C GLU A 11 27.67 22.73 -27.29
N SER A 12 26.42 22.37 -27.56
CA SER A 12 25.96 20.97 -27.58
C SER A 12 26.44 20.29 -28.87
N ILE A 13 27.52 19.52 -28.78
CA ILE A 13 27.95 18.61 -29.85
C ILE A 13 26.96 17.45 -29.91
N LYS A 14 26.19 17.36 -30.99
CA LYS A 14 25.48 16.13 -31.36
C LYS A 14 26.18 15.55 -32.58
N SER A 15 26.95 14.50 -32.37
CA SER A 15 27.56 13.71 -33.43
C SER A 15 26.51 12.83 -34.11
N LEU A 16 26.29 13.06 -35.40
CA LEU A 16 25.74 12.07 -36.32
C LEU A 16 26.67 12.11 -37.54
N SER A 17 27.72 11.29 -37.48
CA SER A 17 28.83 11.08 -38.44
C SER A 17 29.99 12.11 -38.45
N ASP A 18 31.22 11.58 -38.41
CA ASP A 18 32.51 12.27 -38.19
C ASP A 18 33.14 12.91 -39.45
N PHE A 19 32.40 13.10 -40.53
CA PHE A 19 32.96 13.67 -41.75
C PHE A 19 32.12 14.88 -42.22
N ALA A 20 32.69 16.07 -41.97
CA ALA A 20 32.25 17.42 -42.36
C ALA A 20 31.29 18.18 -41.40
N PRO A 21 31.76 19.21 -40.66
CA PRO A 21 30.89 20.12 -39.95
C PRO A 21 30.23 21.11 -40.93
N VAL A 22 28.92 20.99 -41.12
CA VAL A 22 28.12 21.99 -41.85
C VAL A 22 27.68 23.07 -40.86
N HIS A 23 28.18 24.31 -41.04
CA HIS A 23 27.80 25.48 -40.27
C HIS A 23 26.38 25.95 -40.61
N GLN A 24 25.36 25.22 -40.15
CA GLN A 24 23.97 25.65 -40.32
C GLN A 24 23.59 26.59 -39.16
N ARG A 25 23.38 27.88 -39.47
CA ARG A 25 22.76 28.83 -38.52
C ARG A 25 21.35 28.32 -38.16
N VAL A 26 21.23 27.72 -36.98
CA VAL A 26 19.93 27.27 -36.46
C VAL A 26 19.13 28.51 -36.06
N SER A 27 18.30 29.01 -36.98
CA SER A 27 17.15 29.84 -36.61
C SER A 27 16.37 29.11 -35.53
N ARG A 28 16.11 29.78 -34.39
CA ARG A 28 15.22 29.30 -33.33
C ARG A 28 13.79 29.22 -33.87
N ARG A 29 13.52 28.26 -34.73
CA ARG A 29 12.17 27.83 -35.06
C ARG A 29 11.67 27.09 -33.82
N ASN A 30 10.63 27.61 -33.18
CA ASN A 30 9.96 27.00 -32.03
C ASN A 30 9.65 25.52 -32.35
N LYS A 31 10.52 24.61 -31.92
CA LYS A 31 10.33 23.16 -32.03
C LYS A 31 9.16 22.64 -31.17
N ALA A 32 8.51 23.52 -30.40
CA ALA A 32 7.27 23.21 -29.69
C ALA A 32 6.08 22.93 -30.64
N ALA A 33 6.10 23.42 -31.88
CA ALA A 33 4.99 23.24 -32.82
C ALA A 33 5.10 22.00 -33.72
N ALA A 34 6.27 21.35 -33.81
CA ALA A 34 6.52 20.32 -34.82
C ALA A 34 6.19 18.88 -34.38
N HIS A 35 5.76 18.69 -33.12
CA HIS A 35 5.41 17.37 -32.58
C HIS A 35 3.99 17.29 -32.01
N GLN A 36 3.12 18.24 -32.35
CA GLN A 36 1.68 17.99 -32.31
C GLN A 36 1.32 17.22 -33.57
N SER A 37 1.38 15.90 -33.48
CA SER A 37 0.69 15.01 -34.41
C SER A 37 -0.71 15.56 -34.67
N LYS A 38 -1.13 15.54 -35.93
CA LYS A 38 -2.41 16.02 -36.47
C LYS A 38 -3.61 15.53 -35.64
N ILE A 39 -3.96 16.24 -34.58
CA ILE A 39 -5.20 16.05 -33.86
C ILE A 39 -6.25 16.89 -34.57
N GLY A 40 -7.40 16.29 -34.92
CA GLY A 40 -8.42 16.95 -35.73
C GLY A 40 -8.93 18.27 -35.12
N PHE A 41 -9.31 19.23 -35.95
CA PHE A 41 -9.89 20.51 -35.51
C PHE A 41 -11.08 20.31 -34.55
N SER A 42 -11.89 19.28 -34.79
CA SER A 42 -13.00 18.88 -33.92
C SER A 42 -12.55 18.60 -32.49
N TYR A 43 -11.42 17.92 -32.30
CA TYR A 43 -10.91 17.63 -30.95
C TYR A 43 -10.53 18.93 -30.22
N HIS A 44 -9.82 19.85 -30.87
CA HIS A 44 -9.44 21.11 -30.22
C HIS A 44 -10.65 21.98 -29.85
N LEU A 45 -11.69 21.98 -30.69
CA LEU A 45 -12.93 22.72 -30.44
C LEU A 45 -13.77 22.10 -29.33
N PHE A 46 -13.98 20.77 -29.36
CA PHE A 46 -14.89 20.08 -28.44
C PHE A 46 -14.23 19.58 -27.16
N ARG A 47 -12.90 19.49 -27.08
CA ARG A 47 -12.18 18.98 -25.90
C ARG A 47 -12.55 19.74 -24.63
N TRP A 48 -12.45 21.07 -24.64
CA TRP A 48 -12.66 21.87 -23.43
C TRP A 48 -14.12 21.91 -22.99
N PRO A 49 -15.11 22.10 -23.89
CA PRO A 49 -16.52 21.96 -23.53
C PRO A 49 -16.87 20.57 -22.98
N LEU A 50 -16.38 19.51 -23.63
CA LEU A 50 -16.63 18.13 -23.20
C LEU A 50 -15.99 17.85 -21.84
N LEU A 51 -14.74 18.27 -21.64
CA LEU A 51 -14.04 18.13 -20.36
C LEU A 51 -14.77 18.87 -19.23
N GLY A 52 -15.23 20.10 -19.49
CA GLY A 52 -16.00 20.90 -18.53
C GLY A 52 -17.32 20.22 -18.16
N LEU A 53 -18.05 19.68 -19.15
CA LEU A 53 -19.28 18.95 -18.94
C LEU A 53 -19.07 17.65 -18.15
N ILE A 54 -18.02 16.88 -18.45
CA ILE A 54 -17.70 15.66 -17.68
C ILE A 54 -17.32 16.03 -16.24
N PHE A 55 -16.51 17.07 -16.02
CA PHE A 55 -16.19 17.53 -14.66
C PHE A 55 -17.42 18.02 -13.89
N LEU A 56 -18.38 18.66 -14.56
CA LEU A 56 -19.65 19.04 -13.95
C LEU A 56 -20.43 17.79 -13.49
N PHE A 57 -20.51 16.76 -14.34
CA PHE A 57 -21.14 15.49 -13.94
C PHE A 57 -20.41 14.82 -12.78
N ILE A 58 -19.08 14.72 -12.84
CA ILE A 58 -18.27 14.19 -11.74
C ILE A 58 -18.53 14.97 -10.44
N TYR A 59 -18.60 16.30 -10.51
CA TYR A 59 -18.86 17.15 -9.34
C TYR A 59 -20.24 16.88 -8.73
N LEU A 60 -21.29 16.79 -9.56
CA LEU A 60 -22.65 16.50 -9.12
C LEU A 60 -22.78 15.08 -8.55
N GLU A 61 -22.24 14.08 -9.27
CA GLU A 61 -22.21 12.68 -8.82
C GLU A 61 -21.42 12.53 -7.51
N PHE A 62 -20.29 13.22 -7.37
CA PHE A 62 -19.50 13.22 -6.14
C PHE A 62 -20.26 13.89 -4.99
N GLY A 63 -20.96 14.99 -5.24
CA GLY A 63 -21.84 15.62 -4.25
C GLY A 63 -22.93 14.66 -3.77
N LEU A 64 -23.61 13.99 -4.70
CA LEU A 64 -24.63 12.98 -4.40
C LEU A 64 -24.03 11.77 -3.64
N TYR A 65 -22.84 11.34 -4.02
CA TYR A 65 -22.10 10.27 -3.36
C TYR A 65 -21.82 10.61 -1.88
N VAL A 66 -21.27 11.81 -1.62
CA VAL A 66 -20.97 12.27 -0.26
C VAL A 66 -22.27 12.38 0.55
N PHE A 67 -23.34 12.94 -0.03
CA PHE A 67 -24.64 13.04 0.61
C PHE A 67 -25.19 11.66 1.01
N LEU A 68 -25.16 10.70 0.09
CA LEU A 68 -25.60 9.33 0.34
C LEU A 68 -24.77 8.65 1.44
N ARG A 69 -23.45 8.88 1.48
CA ARG A 69 -22.58 8.39 2.58
C ARG A 69 -22.97 8.97 3.94
N GLN A 70 -23.39 10.24 4.00
CA GLN A 70 -23.89 10.83 5.24
C GLN A 70 -25.20 10.18 5.69
N ILE A 71 -26.11 9.89 4.75
CA ILE A 71 -27.35 9.16 5.06
C ILE A 71 -27.04 7.77 5.62
N VAL A 72 -26.18 6.99 4.96
CA VAL A 72 -25.77 5.65 5.44
C VAL A 72 -25.18 5.74 6.85
N THR A 73 -24.29 6.71 7.08
CA THR A 73 -23.67 6.92 8.39
C THR A 73 -24.70 7.29 9.45
N GLY A 74 -25.67 8.14 9.12
CA GLY A 74 -26.80 8.49 9.99
C GLY A 74 -27.66 7.28 10.34
N VAL A 75 -28.03 6.46 9.34
CA VAL A 75 -28.80 5.22 9.54
C VAL A 75 -28.03 4.22 10.40
N GLU A 76 -26.73 4.05 10.18
CA GLU A 76 -25.91 3.20 11.05
C GLU A 76 -25.84 3.71 12.47
N TRP A 77 -25.70 5.03 12.64
CA TRP A 77 -25.65 5.65 13.95
C TRP A 77 -26.97 5.46 14.70
N THR A 78 -28.12 5.61 14.04
CA THR A 78 -29.44 5.37 14.67
C THR A 78 -29.61 3.90 15.02
N VAL A 79 -29.31 2.97 14.11
CA VAL A 79 -29.40 1.52 14.38
C VAL A 79 -28.45 1.10 15.51
N ALA A 80 -27.21 1.61 15.52
CA ALA A 80 -26.27 1.39 16.61
C ALA A 80 -26.74 2.02 17.92
N SER A 81 -27.45 3.16 17.85
CA SER A 81 -27.99 3.90 19.01
C SER A 81 -29.30 3.35 19.55
N VAL A 82 -30.02 2.54 18.80
CA VAL A 82 -31.18 1.79 19.31
C VAL A 82 -30.72 0.47 19.98
N GLY A 83 -29.45 0.09 19.82
CA GLY A 83 -28.87 -1.13 20.39
C GLY A 83 -28.70 -1.13 21.92
N GLN A 84 -28.61 -2.36 22.46
CA GLN A 84 -28.38 -2.68 23.88
C GLN A 84 -27.26 -1.83 24.51
N ARG A 85 -27.51 -1.24 25.70
CA ARG A 85 -26.54 -0.42 26.46
C ARG A 85 -25.19 -1.14 26.63
N ARG A 86 -25.22 -2.47 26.83
CA ARG A 86 -24.05 -3.34 26.93
C ARG A 86 -23.15 -3.29 25.68
N LYS A 87 -23.72 -3.40 24.48
CA LYS A 87 -22.99 -3.28 23.20
C LYS A 87 -22.24 -1.95 23.12
N ARG A 88 -22.89 -0.84 23.46
CA ARG A 88 -22.25 0.50 23.39
C ARG A 88 -21.10 0.64 24.37
N LYS A 89 -21.23 0.09 25.59
CA LYS A 89 -20.16 0.07 26.59
C LYS A 89 -18.94 -0.71 26.05
N LEU A 90 -19.16 -1.88 25.48
CA LEU A 90 -18.10 -2.71 24.89
C LEU A 90 -17.44 -2.05 23.68
N VAL A 91 -18.21 -1.44 22.77
CA VAL A 91 -17.64 -0.70 21.62
C VAL A 91 -16.81 0.51 22.07
N ARG A 92 -17.22 1.20 23.14
CA ARG A 92 -16.41 2.28 23.74
C ARG A 92 -15.11 1.74 24.35
N LYS A 93 -15.20 0.63 25.10
CA LYS A 93 -14.02 -0.06 25.66
C LYS A 93 -13.07 -0.48 24.54
N LEU A 94 -13.58 -1.07 23.45
CA LEU A 94 -12.81 -1.50 22.27
C LEU A 94 -12.05 -0.34 21.59
N LYS A 95 -12.67 0.85 21.52
CA LYS A 95 -12.03 2.06 20.98
C LYS A 95 -11.02 2.70 21.94
N ALA A 96 -11.19 2.46 23.24
CA ALA A 96 -10.31 2.97 24.28
C ALA A 96 -9.11 2.04 24.54
N SER A 97 -9.13 0.81 24.02
CA SER A 97 -8.06 -0.16 24.19
C SER A 97 -6.72 0.37 23.70
N THR A 98 -5.70 0.13 24.51
CA THR A 98 -4.33 0.61 24.28
C THR A 98 -3.39 -0.48 23.80
N THR A 99 -3.67 -1.74 24.17
CA THR A 99 -2.89 -2.92 23.76
C THR A 99 -3.72 -3.85 22.90
N TYR A 100 -3.04 -4.66 22.09
CA TYR A 100 -3.71 -5.67 21.26
C TYR A 100 -4.44 -6.71 22.11
N GLU A 101 -3.87 -7.12 23.24
CA GLU A 101 -4.51 -8.10 24.15
C GLU A 101 -5.82 -7.57 24.76
N GLU A 102 -5.82 -6.31 25.21
CA GLU A 102 -7.02 -5.66 25.72
C GLU A 102 -8.11 -5.56 24.64
N TRP A 103 -7.69 -5.20 23.42
CA TRP A 103 -8.57 -5.14 22.26
C TRP A 103 -9.14 -6.52 21.93
N ARG A 104 -8.30 -7.56 21.91
CA ARG A 104 -8.68 -8.96 21.63
C ARG A 104 -9.69 -9.49 22.65
N ASN A 105 -9.45 -9.24 23.94
CA ASN A 105 -10.36 -9.65 25.01
C ASN A 105 -11.72 -8.95 24.87
N THR A 106 -11.71 -7.64 24.62
CA THR A 106 -12.94 -6.87 24.43
C THR A 106 -13.69 -7.26 23.16
N ALA A 107 -12.99 -7.58 22.06
CA ALA A 107 -13.58 -8.08 20.83
C ALA A 107 -14.26 -9.45 21.05
N THR A 108 -13.63 -10.32 21.83
CA THR A 108 -14.19 -11.64 22.19
C THR A 108 -15.46 -11.48 23.05
N GLU A 109 -15.43 -10.60 24.06
CA GLU A 109 -16.62 -10.27 24.85
C GLU A 109 -17.76 -9.71 23.98
N LEU A 110 -17.43 -8.93 22.95
CA LEU A 110 -18.39 -8.33 22.02
C LEU A 110 -19.01 -9.37 21.09
N ASP A 111 -18.20 -10.31 20.57
CA ASP A 111 -18.68 -11.44 19.79
C ASP A 111 -19.66 -12.31 20.59
N TYR A 112 -19.34 -12.59 21.87
CA TYR A 112 -20.23 -13.34 22.77
C TYR A 112 -21.54 -12.58 23.03
N ALA A 113 -21.46 -11.29 23.36
CA ALA A 113 -22.64 -10.47 23.66
C ALA A 113 -23.59 -10.31 22.45
N LEU A 114 -23.08 -10.42 21.22
CA LEU A 114 -23.87 -10.31 20.00
C LEU A 114 -24.33 -11.66 19.42
N GLY A 115 -23.95 -12.77 20.06
CA GLY A 115 -24.31 -14.13 19.61
C GLY A 115 -23.56 -14.56 18.34
N PHE A 116 -22.39 -13.99 18.06
CA PHE A 116 -21.58 -14.37 16.90
C PHE A 116 -20.87 -15.72 17.06
N GLN A 117 -20.82 -16.24 18.29
CA GLN A 117 -20.25 -17.55 18.58
C GLN A 117 -21.01 -18.70 17.90
N GLU A 118 -22.35 -18.64 17.89
CA GLU A 118 -23.20 -19.61 17.18
C GLU A 118 -22.85 -19.70 15.68
N TRP A 119 -22.53 -18.54 15.08
CA TRP A 119 -22.08 -18.50 13.69
C TRP A 119 -20.70 -19.12 13.50
N LYS A 120 -19.77 -18.95 14.46
CA LYS A 120 -18.44 -19.58 14.37
C LYS A 120 -18.50 -21.10 14.48
N GLU A 121 -19.46 -21.63 15.24
CA GLU A 121 -19.69 -23.06 15.45
C GLU A 121 -20.41 -23.73 14.29
N THR A 122 -21.28 -23.00 13.58
CA THR A 122 -21.94 -23.51 12.39
C THR A 122 -20.96 -23.56 11.23
N ASP A 123 -20.57 -24.75 10.77
CA ASP A 123 -19.63 -24.89 9.65
C ASP A 123 -20.18 -24.33 8.32
N GLU A 124 -21.48 -24.47 8.09
CA GLU A 124 -22.10 -24.15 6.80
C GLU A 124 -22.08 -22.64 6.51
N ASP A 125 -21.47 -22.25 5.38
CA ASP A 125 -21.55 -20.91 4.83
C ASP A 125 -21.30 -20.95 3.30
N PRO A 126 -22.10 -20.27 2.47
CA PRO A 126 -21.91 -20.25 1.01
C PRO A 126 -20.62 -19.56 0.53
N LYS A 127 -19.92 -18.84 1.40
CA LYS A 127 -18.73 -18.05 1.04
C LYS A 127 -17.44 -18.87 0.95
N TYR A 128 -17.45 -20.12 1.40
CA TYR A 128 -16.30 -21.03 1.33
C TYR A 128 -16.78 -22.49 1.19
N ASP A 129 -15.93 -23.36 0.65
CA ASP A 129 -16.27 -24.78 0.42
C ASP A 129 -16.06 -25.60 1.71
N TYR A 130 -17.04 -25.54 2.60
CA TYR A 130 -16.99 -26.23 3.89
C TYR A 130 -16.95 -27.78 3.75
N PRO A 131 -17.64 -28.44 2.79
CA PRO A 131 -17.52 -29.89 2.61
C PRO A 131 -16.10 -30.31 2.22
N LEU A 132 -15.46 -29.56 1.32
CA LEU A 132 -14.09 -29.83 0.89
C LEU A 132 -13.11 -29.67 2.06
N ILE A 133 -13.18 -28.55 2.80
CA ILE A 133 -12.31 -28.32 3.95
C ILE A 133 -12.48 -29.40 5.03
N ARG A 134 -13.72 -29.82 5.30
CA ARG A 134 -13.99 -30.91 6.26
C ARG A 134 -13.36 -32.23 5.80
N LYS A 135 -13.46 -32.57 4.52
CA LYS A 135 -12.83 -33.77 3.94
C LYS A 135 -11.31 -33.70 4.03
N VAL A 136 -10.71 -32.61 3.57
CA VAL A 136 -9.25 -32.41 3.58
C VAL A 136 -8.71 -32.49 5.00
N ARG A 137 -9.33 -31.79 5.97
CA ARG A 137 -8.91 -31.85 7.37
C ARG A 137 -8.97 -33.28 7.91
N LYS A 138 -10.05 -34.03 7.66
CA LYS A 138 -10.14 -35.44 8.09
C LYS A 138 -9.04 -36.30 7.50
N SER A 139 -8.72 -36.11 6.22
CA SER A 139 -7.64 -36.82 5.54
C SER A 139 -6.27 -36.47 6.15
N LEU A 140 -5.98 -35.19 6.40
CA LEU A 140 -4.73 -34.76 7.04
C LEU A 140 -4.54 -35.39 8.42
N VAL A 141 -5.59 -35.35 9.26
CA VAL A 141 -5.56 -35.97 10.60
C VAL A 141 -5.31 -37.47 10.49
N HIS A 142 -6.03 -38.17 9.60
CA HIS A 142 -5.90 -39.61 9.44
C HIS A 142 -4.50 -40.01 8.96
N LEU A 143 -4.00 -39.38 7.89
CA LEU A 143 -2.69 -39.68 7.31
C LEU A 143 -1.56 -39.39 8.31
N ARG A 144 -1.64 -38.27 9.04
CA ARG A 144 -0.69 -37.95 10.10
C ARG A 144 -0.73 -38.97 11.24
N SER A 145 -1.92 -39.42 11.65
CA SER A 145 -2.05 -40.46 12.70
C SER A 145 -1.58 -41.85 12.27
N ALA A 146 -1.69 -42.16 10.97
CA ALA A 146 -1.23 -43.40 10.38
C ALA A 146 0.28 -43.40 10.08
N GLY A 147 0.95 -42.24 10.16
CA GLY A 147 2.35 -42.08 9.80
C GLY A 147 2.61 -42.13 8.29
N ASP A 148 1.59 -42.00 7.43
CA ASP A 148 1.76 -42.01 5.97
C ASP A 148 2.22 -40.63 5.49
N VAL A 149 3.55 -40.48 5.45
CA VAL A 149 4.25 -39.28 5.02
C VAL A 149 3.99 -38.96 3.55
N THR A 150 3.99 -39.98 2.69
CA THR A 150 3.79 -39.81 1.24
C THR A 150 2.38 -39.35 0.89
N GLY A 151 1.37 -39.96 1.51
CA GLY A 151 -0.03 -39.54 1.35
C GLY A 151 -0.24 -38.12 1.89
N LEU A 152 0.39 -37.79 3.02
CA LEU A 152 0.31 -36.45 3.62
C LEU A 152 0.88 -35.37 2.68
N MET A 153 2.03 -35.63 2.06
CA MET A 153 2.60 -34.73 1.04
C MET A 153 1.64 -34.52 -0.13
N GLY A 154 1.06 -35.60 -0.66
CA GLY A 154 0.13 -35.52 -1.79
C GLY A 154 -1.11 -34.67 -1.49
N VAL A 155 -1.67 -34.76 -0.29
CA VAL A 155 -2.81 -33.92 0.12
C VAL A 155 -2.39 -32.46 0.29
N LEU A 156 -1.23 -32.21 0.91
CA LEU A 156 -0.72 -30.86 1.15
C LEU A 156 -0.39 -30.11 -0.15
N GLU A 157 0.16 -30.78 -1.16
CA GLU A 157 0.42 -30.18 -2.48
C GLU A 157 -0.85 -29.67 -3.19
N ILE A 158 -1.99 -30.31 -2.92
CA ILE A 158 -3.29 -29.91 -3.46
C ILE A 158 -3.88 -28.75 -2.67
N CYS A 159 -3.81 -28.80 -1.34
CA CYS A 159 -4.49 -27.83 -0.47
C CYS A 159 -3.72 -26.53 -0.24
N LEU A 160 -2.38 -26.54 -0.37
CA LEU A 160 -1.52 -25.37 -0.19
C LEU A 160 -1.43 -24.53 -1.47
N ARG A 161 -2.58 -23.95 -1.82
CA ARG A 161 -2.73 -22.99 -2.92
C ARG A 161 -3.31 -21.70 -2.39
N ASN A 162 -3.05 -20.60 -3.09
CA ASN A 162 -3.61 -19.29 -2.75
C ASN A 162 -5.15 -19.36 -2.64
N ASN A 163 -5.69 -18.93 -1.50
CA ASN A 163 -7.12 -18.92 -1.22
C ASN A 163 -7.86 -20.25 -1.51
N PHE A 164 -7.25 -21.39 -1.17
CA PHE A 164 -7.86 -22.70 -1.32
C PHE A 164 -9.24 -22.77 -0.64
N ALA A 165 -10.26 -23.25 -1.37
CA ALA A 165 -11.64 -23.35 -0.90
C ALA A 165 -12.27 -22.03 -0.36
N GLY A 166 -11.67 -20.87 -0.61
CA GLY A 166 -12.16 -19.57 -0.13
C GLY A 166 -11.85 -19.24 1.33
N VAL A 167 -10.93 -19.97 1.99
CA VAL A 167 -10.62 -19.79 3.43
C VAL A 167 -9.97 -18.45 3.77
N GLU A 168 -9.33 -17.79 2.81
CA GLU A 168 -8.67 -16.49 2.97
C GLU A 168 -9.58 -15.33 2.54
N GLY A 169 -10.86 -15.60 2.28
CA GLY A 169 -11.82 -14.58 1.88
C GLY A 169 -12.13 -13.58 2.99
N VAL A 170 -11.92 -12.28 2.71
CA VAL A 170 -12.25 -11.16 3.63
C VAL A 170 -13.67 -11.24 4.20
N ARG A 171 -14.63 -11.75 3.42
CA ARG A 171 -16.03 -11.91 3.82
C ARG A 171 -16.26 -12.90 4.97
N MET A 172 -15.31 -13.81 5.22
CA MET A 172 -15.33 -14.74 6.34
C MET A 172 -14.80 -14.12 7.62
N TYR A 173 -13.99 -13.05 7.50
CA TYR A 173 -13.43 -12.32 8.62
C TYR A 173 -14.18 -10.99 8.90
N SER A 174 -15.22 -10.68 8.13
CA SER A 174 -16.04 -9.48 8.31
C SER A 174 -17.33 -9.72 9.10
N GLU A 175 -17.66 -10.95 9.45
CA GLU A 175 -18.91 -11.29 10.19
C GLU A 175 -18.75 -11.16 11.70
N THR A 176 -17.52 -11.25 12.20
CA THR A 176 -17.18 -11.18 13.64
C THR A 176 -16.13 -10.11 13.88
N PHE A 177 -15.95 -9.70 15.15
CA PHE A 177 -14.89 -8.76 15.51
C PHE A 177 -13.52 -9.43 15.58
N LEU A 178 -13.48 -10.69 16.03
CA LEU A 178 -12.24 -11.49 16.09
C LEU A 178 -12.48 -12.88 15.49
N GLY A 179 -11.49 -13.40 14.77
CA GLY A 179 -11.51 -14.77 14.25
C GLY A 179 -12.42 -14.98 13.05
N THR A 180 -12.53 -16.25 12.65
CA THR A 180 -13.51 -16.71 11.67
C THR A 180 -14.21 -17.99 12.14
N LYS A 181 -14.75 -18.81 11.22
CA LYS A 181 -15.35 -20.11 11.50
C LYS A 181 -14.35 -21.06 12.17
N ASN A 182 -14.82 -21.82 13.17
CA ASN A 182 -14.00 -22.80 13.88
C ASN A 182 -13.42 -23.87 12.95
N LEU A 183 -14.15 -24.23 11.87
CA LEU A 183 -13.65 -25.16 10.86
C LEU A 183 -12.42 -24.64 10.12
N ILE A 184 -12.41 -23.34 9.76
CA ILE A 184 -11.27 -22.71 9.08
C ILE A 184 -10.07 -22.64 10.03
N GLU A 185 -10.27 -22.20 11.27
CA GLU A 185 -9.22 -22.16 12.29
C GLU A 185 -8.63 -23.56 12.53
N SER A 186 -9.48 -24.58 12.64
CA SER A 186 -9.06 -25.97 12.85
C SER A 186 -8.29 -26.52 11.64
N TYR A 187 -8.70 -26.16 10.42
CA TYR A 187 -8.01 -26.55 9.19
C TYR A 187 -6.61 -25.93 9.11
N VAL A 188 -6.48 -24.61 9.34
CA VAL A 188 -5.19 -23.91 9.32
C VAL A 188 -4.23 -24.51 10.36
N ASN A 189 -4.72 -24.78 11.57
CA ASN A 189 -3.94 -25.43 12.62
C ASN A 189 -3.51 -26.85 12.25
N GLU A 190 -4.37 -27.63 11.59
CA GLU A 190 -4.01 -28.99 11.17
C GLU A 190 -2.99 -28.99 10.02
N VAL A 191 -3.11 -28.05 9.07
CA VAL A 191 -2.14 -27.86 7.99
C VAL A 191 -0.77 -27.52 8.58
N LYS A 192 -0.70 -26.58 9.53
CA LYS A 192 0.53 -26.25 10.25
C LYS A 192 1.14 -27.50 10.92
N ARG A 193 0.35 -28.23 11.71
CA ARG A 193 0.81 -29.46 12.38
C ARG A 193 1.31 -30.52 11.40
N SER A 194 0.68 -30.61 10.23
CA SER A 194 1.08 -31.55 9.18
C SER A 194 2.40 -31.13 8.53
N LEU A 195 2.62 -29.83 8.31
CA LEU A 195 3.90 -29.30 7.83
C LEU A 195 5.02 -29.48 8.86
N ASP A 196 4.76 -29.20 10.13
CA ASP A 196 5.72 -29.42 11.22
C ASP A 196 6.10 -30.91 11.34
N TYR A 197 5.11 -31.81 11.24
CA TYR A 197 5.35 -33.26 11.23
C TYR A 197 6.23 -33.72 10.06
N LEU A 198 6.00 -33.21 8.84
CA LEU A 198 6.84 -33.53 7.68
C LEU A 198 8.27 -32.99 7.82
N ARG A 199 8.43 -31.84 8.48
CA ARG A 199 9.74 -31.26 8.75
C ARG A 199 10.56 -32.18 9.66
N GLU A 200 9.94 -32.71 10.70
CA GLU A 200 10.56 -33.53 11.75
C GLU A 200 10.68 -35.02 11.38
N SER A 201 9.84 -35.53 10.48
CA SER A 201 9.82 -36.97 10.13
C SER A 201 11.18 -37.46 9.57
N PRO A 202 11.74 -38.56 10.09
CA PRO A 202 12.98 -39.15 9.59
C PRO A 202 12.81 -39.92 8.27
N ASP A 203 11.57 -40.23 7.87
CA ASP A 203 11.26 -41.10 6.72
C ASP A 203 11.52 -40.44 5.36
N LEU A 204 11.76 -39.13 5.35
CA LEU A 204 12.05 -38.34 4.14
C LEU A 204 13.51 -37.92 4.08
N SER A 205 14.11 -38.09 2.91
CA SER A 205 15.41 -37.50 2.62
C SER A 205 15.35 -35.97 2.69
N LEU A 206 16.48 -35.33 3.03
CA LEU A 206 16.57 -33.87 3.07
C LEU A 206 16.27 -33.22 1.71
N ASP A 207 16.60 -33.90 0.62
CA ASP A 207 16.36 -33.40 -0.72
C ASP A 207 14.88 -33.48 -1.12
N ASP A 208 14.16 -34.52 -0.71
CA ASP A 208 12.72 -34.62 -0.92
C ASP A 208 11.96 -33.56 -0.13
N LYS A 209 12.36 -33.32 1.13
CA LYS A 209 11.83 -32.21 1.94
C LYS A 209 12.06 -30.89 1.22
N ARG A 210 13.29 -30.60 0.78
CA ARG A 210 13.61 -29.35 0.06
C ARG A 210 12.79 -29.19 -1.22
N ARG A 211 12.61 -30.25 -2.00
CA ARG A 211 11.79 -30.24 -3.22
C ARG A 211 10.33 -29.91 -2.91
N PHE A 212 9.76 -30.58 -1.91
CA PHE A 212 8.39 -30.39 -1.46
C PHE A 212 8.12 -28.96 -0.95
N TYR A 213 8.92 -28.46 0.01
CA TYR A 213 8.74 -27.10 0.53
C TYR A 213 8.97 -26.03 -0.54
N ARG A 214 9.88 -26.25 -1.49
CA ARG A 214 10.07 -25.32 -2.61
C ARG A 214 8.84 -25.30 -3.52
N ALA A 215 8.23 -26.45 -3.81
CA ALA A 215 7.02 -26.55 -4.61
C ALA A 215 5.81 -25.90 -3.91
N ILE A 216 5.64 -26.17 -2.62
CA ILE A 216 4.59 -25.56 -1.80
C ILE A 216 4.77 -24.06 -1.68
N ASN A 217 5.98 -23.57 -1.41
CA ASN A 217 6.22 -22.13 -1.33
C ASN A 217 5.91 -21.43 -2.66
N LYS A 218 6.17 -22.10 -3.79
CA LYS A 218 5.79 -21.59 -5.11
C LYS A 218 4.27 -21.54 -5.32
N ASN A 219 3.53 -22.56 -4.87
CA ASN A 219 2.07 -22.64 -5.03
C ASN A 219 1.30 -21.78 -4.02
N TYR A 220 1.76 -21.77 -2.77
CA TYR A 220 1.16 -21.04 -1.68
C TYR A 220 1.46 -19.56 -1.80
N GLY A 221 2.68 -19.17 -2.16
CA GLY A 221 3.14 -17.78 -2.36
C GLY A 221 3.41 -17.01 -1.07
N ALA A 222 4.01 -15.83 -1.22
CA ALA A 222 4.48 -15.00 -0.11
C ALA A 222 3.54 -13.85 0.22
N SER A 223 3.60 -13.40 1.48
CA SER A 223 2.91 -12.19 1.95
C SER A 223 3.78 -10.95 1.80
N ALA A 224 3.18 -9.81 1.45
CA ALA A 224 3.88 -8.53 1.40
C ALA A 224 3.10 -7.39 2.09
N LEU A 225 3.82 -6.56 2.83
CA LEU A 225 3.29 -5.30 3.38
C LEU A 225 3.49 -4.17 2.37
N CYS A 226 2.39 -3.57 1.92
CA CYS A 226 2.39 -2.50 0.95
C CYS A 226 1.97 -1.18 1.60
N LEU A 227 2.92 -0.27 1.77
CA LEU A 227 2.71 1.05 2.34
C LEU A 227 2.50 2.07 1.21
N SER A 228 1.23 2.45 1.01
CA SER A 228 0.85 3.45 0.00
C SER A 228 1.40 4.84 0.33
N GLY A 229 1.43 5.71 -0.68
CA GLY A 229 1.60 7.15 -0.49
C GLY A 229 0.49 7.81 0.34
N GLY A 230 0.48 9.14 0.34
CA GLY A 230 -0.56 9.92 1.03
C GLY A 230 -0.06 11.12 1.81
N ALA A 231 1.15 11.60 1.53
CA ALA A 231 1.78 12.74 2.22
C ALA A 231 1.70 12.57 3.76
N GLY A 232 1.19 13.55 4.51
CA GLY A 232 1.08 13.46 5.97
C GLY A 232 0.25 12.28 6.48
N PHE A 233 -0.68 11.72 5.70
CA PHE A 233 -1.39 10.51 6.11
C PHE A 233 -0.48 9.28 6.15
N GLY A 234 0.70 9.34 5.52
CA GLY A 234 1.72 8.29 5.63
C GLY A 234 2.19 8.04 7.06
N TYR A 235 2.04 9.01 7.98
CA TYR A 235 2.42 8.81 9.39
C TYR A 235 1.52 7.81 10.13
N TYR A 236 0.31 7.51 9.63
CA TYR A 236 -0.50 6.41 10.15
C TYR A 236 0.16 5.04 9.96
N HIS A 237 1.04 4.89 8.96
CA HIS A 237 1.76 3.64 8.71
C HIS A 237 2.67 3.25 9.87
N PHE A 238 3.21 4.20 10.65
CA PHE A 238 4.00 3.88 11.84
C PHE A 238 3.19 3.07 12.85
N GLY A 239 1.91 3.41 13.03
CA GLY A 239 1.00 2.65 13.89
C GLY A 239 0.69 1.25 13.35
N VAL A 240 0.48 1.14 12.04
CA VAL A 240 0.24 -0.17 11.39
C VAL A 240 1.47 -1.06 11.56
N VAL A 241 2.67 -0.56 11.21
CA VAL A 241 3.93 -1.29 11.38
C VAL A 241 4.14 -1.69 12.84
N LYS A 242 3.88 -0.78 13.79
CA LYS A 242 4.01 -1.07 15.22
C LYS A 242 3.09 -2.21 15.66
N ALA A 243 1.83 -2.24 15.22
CA ALA A 243 0.92 -3.33 15.53
C ALA A 243 1.38 -4.68 14.96
N PHE A 244 1.98 -4.69 13.77
CA PHE A 244 2.52 -5.90 13.15
C PHE A 244 3.80 -6.37 13.85
N LEU A 245 4.65 -5.43 14.27
CA LEU A 245 5.89 -5.69 14.99
C LEU A 245 5.62 -6.23 16.41
N GLU A 246 4.64 -5.67 17.12
CA GLU A 246 4.23 -6.13 18.46
C GLU A 246 3.58 -7.54 18.42
N ALA A 247 2.99 -7.91 17.28
CA ALA A 247 2.39 -9.23 17.08
C ALA A 247 3.34 -10.25 16.42
N ASP A 248 4.58 -9.87 16.10
CA ASP A 248 5.54 -10.67 15.32
C ASP A 248 4.99 -11.16 13.96
N LEU A 249 4.17 -10.33 13.31
CA LEU A 249 3.50 -10.61 12.02
C LEU A 249 4.04 -9.76 10.86
N LEU A 250 5.21 -9.12 11.02
CA LEU A 250 5.78 -8.24 10.00
C LEU A 250 6.28 -9.06 8.79
N PRO A 251 5.72 -8.88 7.57
CA PRO A 251 6.15 -9.65 6.39
C PRO A 251 7.58 -9.32 5.97
N LYS A 252 8.28 -10.31 5.39
CA LYS A 252 9.66 -10.13 4.89
C LYS A 252 9.72 -9.25 3.64
N VAL A 253 8.67 -9.22 2.83
CA VAL A 253 8.59 -8.35 1.64
C VAL A 253 7.83 -7.09 2.01
N VAL A 254 8.47 -5.94 1.88
CA VAL A 254 7.87 -4.64 2.18
C VAL A 254 8.02 -3.73 0.96
N THR A 255 6.93 -3.14 0.50
CA THR A 255 6.95 -2.12 -0.55
C THR A 255 6.46 -0.79 0.00
N GLY A 256 7.03 0.30 -0.49
CA GLY A 256 6.59 1.64 -0.15
C GLY A 256 6.65 2.59 -1.35
N THR A 257 5.67 3.49 -1.42
CA THR A 257 5.61 4.55 -2.42
C THR A 257 5.48 5.90 -1.72
N SER A 258 6.22 6.92 -2.16
CA SER A 258 6.18 8.27 -1.61
C SER A 258 6.36 8.26 -0.07
N ALA A 259 5.43 8.83 0.70
CA ALA A 259 5.45 8.80 2.17
C ALA A 259 5.54 7.37 2.75
N GLY A 260 4.89 6.38 2.13
CA GLY A 260 5.02 4.97 2.52
C GLY A 260 6.41 4.40 2.26
N GLY A 261 7.15 4.94 1.28
CA GLY A 261 8.55 4.60 1.00
C GLY A 261 9.49 4.99 2.14
N ILE A 262 9.25 6.14 2.79
CA ILE A 262 10.02 6.58 3.97
C ILE A 262 9.85 5.57 5.12
N VAL A 263 8.61 5.18 5.40
CA VAL A 263 8.30 4.23 6.47
C VAL A 263 8.82 2.83 6.13
N ALA A 264 8.66 2.37 4.90
CA ALA A 264 9.20 1.09 4.43
C ALA A 264 10.73 1.03 4.58
N ALA A 265 11.43 2.12 4.23
CA ALA A 265 12.87 2.19 4.39
C ALA A 265 13.32 2.19 5.85
N LEU A 266 12.59 2.87 6.74
CA LEU A 266 12.86 2.80 8.18
C LEU A 266 12.78 1.34 8.67
N VAL A 267 11.74 0.62 8.24
CA VAL A 267 11.46 -0.78 8.62
C VAL A 267 12.49 -1.76 8.05
N CYS A 268 12.93 -1.59 6.81
CA CYS A 268 13.83 -2.55 6.16
C CYS A 268 15.32 -2.27 6.41
N THR A 269 15.69 -1.14 7.02
CA THR A 269 17.09 -0.83 7.34
C THR A 269 17.48 -1.17 8.78
N ARG A 270 16.52 -1.63 9.60
CA ARG A 270 16.67 -1.83 11.04
C ARG A 270 16.13 -3.18 11.49
N THR A 271 16.72 -3.71 12.55
CA THR A 271 16.26 -4.95 13.20
C THR A 271 14.95 -4.73 13.96
N ASP A 272 14.27 -5.80 14.36
CA ASP A 272 13.01 -5.69 15.12
C ASP A 272 13.19 -4.96 16.45
N ASP A 273 14.30 -5.20 17.16
CA ASP A 273 14.58 -4.55 18.44
C ASP A 273 14.84 -3.05 18.27
N GLU A 274 15.65 -2.67 17.26
CA GLU A 274 15.86 -1.26 16.91
C GLU A 274 14.53 -0.57 16.53
N LEU A 275 13.61 -1.28 15.86
CA LEU A 275 12.31 -0.72 15.50
C LEU A 275 11.39 -0.55 16.72
N ARG A 276 11.42 -1.48 17.68
CA ARG A 276 10.62 -1.36 18.92
C ARG A 276 11.02 -0.13 19.72
N GLU A 277 12.30 0.21 19.75
CA GLU A 277 12.80 1.44 20.40
C GLU A 277 12.46 2.72 19.63
N LEU A 278 12.39 2.66 18.29
CA LEU A 278 12.19 3.84 17.44
C LEU A 278 10.73 4.17 17.14
N LEU A 279 9.83 3.19 17.21
CA LEU A 279 8.39 3.37 16.98
C LEU A 279 7.71 3.91 18.25
N VAL A 280 8.16 5.11 18.64
CA VAL A 280 7.71 5.90 19.79
C VAL A 280 7.39 7.34 19.36
N PRO A 281 6.58 8.10 20.13
CA PRO A 281 6.19 9.46 19.78
C PRO A 281 7.35 10.44 19.56
N GLU A 282 8.51 10.20 20.17
CA GLU A 282 9.75 10.97 20.01
C GLU A 282 10.28 10.96 18.57
N LEU A 283 9.86 9.98 17.75
CA LEU A 283 10.18 9.94 16.33
C LEU A 283 9.73 11.22 15.60
N ALA A 284 8.71 11.92 16.10
CA ALA A 284 8.23 13.19 15.56
C ALA A 284 9.34 14.24 15.45
N ASP A 285 10.28 14.26 16.41
CA ASP A 285 11.38 15.24 16.41
C ASP A 285 12.36 15.06 15.24
N ARG A 286 12.32 13.88 14.59
CA ARG A 286 13.13 13.56 13.41
C ARG A 286 12.36 13.75 12.11
N ILE A 287 11.04 13.94 12.18
CA ILE A 287 10.16 14.20 11.03
C ILE A 287 10.07 15.71 10.83
N THR A 288 11.13 16.31 10.27
CA THR A 288 11.21 17.77 10.02
C THR A 288 11.07 18.13 8.54
N ALA A 289 10.36 17.30 7.76
CA ALA A 289 10.30 17.44 6.31
C ALA A 289 9.70 18.77 5.83
N CYS A 290 8.82 19.38 6.62
CA CYS A 290 8.03 20.58 6.33
C CYS A 290 8.34 21.79 7.24
N GLU A 291 9.51 21.82 7.89
CA GLU A 291 9.89 22.89 8.85
C GLU A 291 10.01 24.31 8.25
N ASP A 292 10.08 24.43 6.92
CA ASP A 292 10.25 25.72 6.24
C ASP A 292 9.05 26.65 6.41
N SER A 293 9.32 27.93 6.71
CA SER A 293 8.28 28.95 6.78
C SER A 293 7.63 29.21 5.42
N LEU A 294 6.37 29.67 5.42
CA LEU A 294 5.59 29.95 4.20
C LEU A 294 6.30 30.95 3.26
N LEU A 295 7.07 31.90 3.81
CA LEU A 295 7.86 32.88 3.04
C LEU A 295 9.04 32.23 2.31
N VAL A 296 9.75 31.30 2.97
CA VAL A 296 10.83 30.53 2.34
C VAL A 296 10.28 29.63 1.24
N TRP A 297 9.14 29.00 1.52
CA TRP A 297 8.42 28.17 0.56
C TRP A 297 8.03 28.97 -0.69
N LEU A 298 7.34 30.10 -0.55
CA LEU A 298 6.89 30.93 -1.67
C LEU A 298 8.07 31.43 -2.52
N LYS A 299 9.14 31.90 -1.87
CA LYS A 299 10.37 32.33 -2.56
C LYS A 299 11.02 31.18 -3.33
N ARG A 300 11.00 29.96 -2.79
CA ARG A 300 11.57 28.78 -3.43
C ARG A 300 10.72 28.30 -4.60
N VAL A 301 9.39 28.26 -4.45
CA VAL A 301 8.47 27.93 -5.55
C VAL A 301 8.63 28.92 -6.69
N TRP A 302 8.73 30.22 -6.40
CA TRP A 302 8.92 31.22 -7.44
C TRP A 302 10.24 31.08 -8.20
N LYS A 303 11.32 30.65 -7.52
CA LYS A 303 12.64 30.46 -8.14
C LYS A 303 12.84 29.10 -8.84
N THR A 304 12.30 28.04 -8.27
CA THR A 304 12.62 26.64 -8.66
C THR A 304 11.40 25.84 -9.13
N GLY A 305 10.19 26.36 -8.95
CA GLY A 305 8.94 25.67 -9.25
C GLY A 305 8.59 24.55 -8.26
N ALA A 306 9.33 24.40 -7.16
CA ALA A 306 9.13 23.33 -6.18
C ALA A 306 9.12 23.84 -4.74
N ARG A 307 8.39 23.12 -3.87
CA ARG A 307 8.24 23.41 -2.44
C ARG A 307 9.50 23.04 -1.65
N PHE A 308 10.07 21.86 -1.89
CA PHE A 308 11.19 21.33 -1.12
C PHE A 308 12.51 21.32 -1.90
N SER A 309 13.63 21.49 -1.19
CA SER A 309 14.97 21.32 -1.74
C SER A 309 15.36 19.84 -1.72
N PRO A 310 15.74 19.23 -2.86
CA PRO A 310 16.18 17.83 -2.89
C PRO A 310 17.38 17.53 -1.98
N VAL A 311 18.29 18.49 -1.81
CA VAL A 311 19.52 18.30 -1.01
C VAL A 311 19.22 18.29 0.48
N GLU A 312 18.36 19.20 0.95
CA GLU A 312 17.94 19.23 2.35
C GLU A 312 17.11 18.00 2.69
N TRP A 313 16.22 17.61 1.78
CA TRP A 313 15.42 16.40 1.93
C TRP A 313 16.29 15.14 1.94
N ALA A 314 17.38 15.11 1.15
CA ALA A 314 18.37 14.02 1.21
C ALA A 314 19.05 13.93 2.57
N LYS A 315 19.50 15.06 3.12
CA LYS A 315 20.10 15.08 4.46
C LYS A 315 19.13 14.52 5.51
N LYS A 316 17.86 14.91 5.47
CA LYS A 316 16.82 14.41 6.39
C LYS A 316 16.52 12.91 6.17
N ALA A 317 16.45 12.48 4.91
CA ALA A 317 16.19 11.09 4.54
C ALA A 317 17.29 10.11 5.01
N THR A 318 18.52 10.58 5.23
CA THR A 318 19.60 9.73 5.78
C THR A 318 19.26 9.14 7.15
N PHE A 319 18.50 9.84 7.99
CA PHE A 319 18.05 9.28 9.27
C PHE A 319 17.21 8.02 9.06
N PHE A 320 16.21 8.08 8.18
CA PHE A 320 15.32 6.95 7.90
C PHE A 320 16.04 5.78 7.24
N THR A 321 17.13 6.04 6.51
CA THR A 321 17.85 5.03 5.71
C THR A 321 19.18 4.56 6.33
N ARG A 322 19.50 5.00 7.55
CA ARG A 322 20.80 4.74 8.21
C ARG A 322 22.00 5.21 7.37
N GLY A 323 21.95 6.44 6.89
CA GLY A 323 22.99 7.04 6.05
C GLY A 323 22.81 6.69 4.58
N SER A 324 23.90 6.39 3.89
CA SER A 324 23.89 6.02 2.47
C SER A 324 23.88 4.50 2.28
N MET A 325 22.95 3.83 2.96
CA MET A 325 22.75 2.38 2.84
C MET A 325 22.16 2.04 1.47
N THR A 326 22.63 0.95 0.88
CA THR A 326 22.11 0.40 -0.39
C THR A 326 21.02 -0.64 -0.16
N PHE A 327 20.23 -0.96 -1.19
CA PHE A 327 19.21 -2.01 -1.08
C PHE A 327 19.80 -3.39 -0.71
N ARG A 328 20.98 -3.72 -1.25
CA ARG A 328 21.69 -4.95 -0.89
C ARG A 328 22.11 -4.96 0.58
N GLU A 329 22.77 -3.89 1.05
CA GLU A 329 23.23 -3.78 2.45
C GLU A 329 22.05 -3.87 3.44
N ALA A 330 20.90 -3.27 3.12
CA ALA A 330 19.71 -3.36 3.96
C ALA A 330 19.12 -4.78 4.01
N TYR A 331 19.12 -5.49 2.88
CA TYR A 331 18.65 -6.87 2.79
C TYR A 331 19.59 -7.83 3.55
N GLU A 332 20.90 -7.70 3.39
CA GLU A 332 21.89 -8.52 4.12
C GLU A 332 21.81 -8.32 5.63
N ARG A 333 21.49 -7.11 6.10
CA ARG A 333 21.34 -6.79 7.52
C ARG A 333 20.06 -7.36 8.15
N THR A 334 18.92 -7.25 7.45
CA THR A 334 17.60 -7.49 8.06
C THR A 334 16.87 -8.72 7.51
N GLY A 335 17.29 -9.24 6.35
CA GLY A 335 16.56 -10.25 5.59
C GLY A 335 15.25 -9.76 4.97
N ARG A 336 14.92 -8.45 5.08
CA ARG A 336 13.68 -7.87 4.54
C ARG A 336 13.91 -7.28 3.15
N ALA A 337 13.10 -7.71 2.20
CA ALA A 337 13.13 -7.22 0.83
C ALA A 337 12.42 -5.85 0.74
N LEU A 338 13.19 -4.77 0.77
CA LEU A 338 12.69 -3.41 0.52
C LEU A 338 12.43 -3.19 -0.96
N ASN A 339 11.23 -2.69 -1.26
CA ASN A 339 10.79 -2.34 -2.61
C ASN A 339 10.31 -0.89 -2.66
N ILE A 340 10.86 -0.08 -3.58
CA ILE A 340 10.46 1.32 -3.78
C ILE A 340 10.09 1.54 -5.25
N SER A 341 8.89 2.07 -5.48
CA SER A 341 8.40 2.38 -6.83
C SER A 341 8.86 3.78 -7.28
N VAL A 342 9.34 3.89 -8.51
CA VAL A 342 9.72 5.18 -9.13
C VAL A 342 9.29 5.23 -10.60
N VAL A 343 8.90 6.41 -11.07
CA VAL A 343 8.57 6.63 -12.48
C VAL A 343 9.67 7.46 -13.15
N PRO A 344 10.24 7.02 -14.28
CA PRO A 344 11.15 7.86 -15.06
C PRO A 344 10.47 9.17 -15.52
N HIS A 345 11.23 10.25 -15.68
CA HIS A 345 10.69 11.50 -16.24
C HIS A 345 10.25 11.34 -17.70
N ASP A 346 10.85 10.39 -18.41
CA ASP A 346 10.46 10.02 -19.77
C ASP A 346 9.07 9.36 -19.79
N GLN A 347 8.23 9.77 -20.74
CA GLN A 347 6.83 9.34 -20.79
C GLN A 347 6.69 7.88 -21.24
N HIS A 348 7.58 7.39 -22.11
CA HIS A 348 7.46 6.06 -22.68
C HIS A 348 8.10 4.96 -21.82
N SER A 349 8.96 5.34 -20.88
CA SER A 349 9.62 4.40 -19.98
C SER A 349 8.66 3.86 -18.90
N PRO A 350 8.65 2.55 -18.63
CA PRO A 350 7.78 1.96 -17.61
C PRO A 350 8.21 2.32 -16.18
N THR A 351 7.29 2.13 -15.23
CA THR A 351 7.58 2.25 -13.80
C THR A 351 8.63 1.23 -13.38
N LYS A 352 9.62 1.64 -12.58
CA LYS A 352 10.65 0.75 -12.06
C LYS A 352 10.40 0.46 -10.58
N LEU A 353 10.51 -0.81 -10.20
CA LEU A 353 10.52 -1.25 -8.81
C LEU A 353 11.97 -1.50 -8.38
N LEU A 354 12.49 -0.63 -7.52
CA LEU A 354 13.86 -0.70 -7.02
C LEU A 354 13.91 -1.57 -5.77
N ASN A 355 14.77 -2.59 -5.78
CA ASN A 355 15.01 -3.50 -4.66
C ASN A 355 16.41 -4.13 -4.75
N HIS A 356 16.71 -5.07 -3.85
CA HIS A 356 18.01 -5.75 -3.81
C HIS A 356 18.29 -6.66 -5.02
N LEU A 357 17.27 -7.07 -5.78
CA LEU A 357 17.42 -7.87 -7.00
C LEU A 357 17.60 -6.99 -8.24
N THR A 358 16.81 -5.92 -8.36
CA THR A 358 16.77 -5.06 -9.55
C THR A 358 17.79 -3.92 -9.53
N ALA A 359 18.13 -3.41 -8.34
CA ALA A 359 19.01 -2.27 -8.14
C ALA A 359 19.81 -2.40 -6.82
N PRO A 360 20.64 -3.45 -6.65
CA PRO A 360 21.33 -3.76 -5.39
C PRO A 360 22.21 -2.62 -4.88
N ASP A 361 22.94 -1.96 -5.77
CA ASP A 361 23.91 -0.89 -5.45
C ASP A 361 23.25 0.49 -5.33
N CYS A 362 21.94 0.61 -5.58
CA CYS A 362 21.22 1.87 -5.48
C CYS A 362 21.06 2.27 -4.01
N VAL A 363 21.27 3.55 -3.74
CA VAL A 363 21.23 4.12 -2.40
C VAL A 363 19.80 4.48 -2.04
N ILE A 364 19.32 3.95 -0.91
CA ILE A 364 17.90 3.95 -0.56
C ILE A 364 17.36 5.38 -0.42
N TRP A 365 18.11 6.31 0.18
CA TRP A 365 17.62 7.68 0.35
C TRP A 365 17.27 8.30 -1.01
N SER A 366 18.09 8.09 -2.05
CA SER A 366 17.87 8.66 -3.38
C SER A 366 16.61 8.08 -4.04
N ALA A 367 16.33 6.79 -3.82
CA ALA A 367 15.11 6.14 -4.27
C ALA A 367 13.86 6.68 -3.56
N ILE A 368 13.92 6.95 -2.26
CA ILE A 368 12.81 7.55 -1.51
C ILE A 368 12.52 8.97 -2.02
N ILE A 369 13.54 9.80 -2.25
CA ILE A 369 13.33 11.16 -2.77
C ILE A 369 12.70 11.10 -4.16
N ALA A 370 13.22 10.25 -5.04
CA ALA A 370 12.63 10.03 -6.36
C ALA A 370 11.17 9.56 -6.24
N SER A 371 10.88 8.64 -5.32
CA SER A 371 9.53 8.14 -5.07
C SER A 371 8.60 9.18 -4.43
N ALA A 372 9.12 10.24 -3.81
CA ALA A 372 8.34 11.36 -3.26
C ALA A 372 8.36 12.61 -4.16
N ALA A 373 8.96 12.52 -5.36
CA ALA A 373 9.11 13.63 -6.29
C ALA A 373 7.83 13.92 -7.07
N VAL A 374 6.82 14.46 -6.37
CA VAL A 374 5.56 14.89 -6.96
C VAL A 374 5.76 16.24 -7.67
N PRO A 375 5.35 16.39 -8.94
CA PRO A 375 5.43 17.65 -9.67
C PRO A 375 4.80 18.81 -8.87
N GLY A 376 5.56 19.90 -8.71
CA GLY A 376 5.16 21.08 -7.91
C GLY A 376 5.54 21.02 -6.43
N ILE A 377 5.76 19.83 -5.87
CA ILE A 377 6.24 19.65 -4.48
C ILE A 377 7.76 19.50 -4.48
N LEU A 378 8.29 18.60 -5.30
CA LEU A 378 9.71 18.29 -5.37
C LEU A 378 10.10 18.01 -6.83
N PRO A 379 11.21 18.57 -7.35
CA PRO A 379 11.60 18.33 -8.73
C PRO A 379 12.09 16.89 -8.90
N GLY A 380 12.06 16.40 -10.14
CA GLY A 380 12.55 15.05 -10.43
C GLY A 380 14.03 14.87 -10.05
N VAL A 381 14.34 13.74 -9.41
CA VAL A 381 15.65 13.46 -8.79
C VAL A 381 16.37 12.34 -9.52
N VAL A 382 17.70 12.38 -9.51
CA VAL A 382 18.54 11.33 -10.10
C VAL A 382 18.83 10.27 -9.04
N LEU A 383 18.71 9.00 -9.41
CA LEU A 383 19.06 7.89 -8.52
C LEU A 383 20.58 7.81 -8.35
N MET A 384 21.02 7.55 -7.13
CA MET A 384 22.43 7.44 -6.77
C MET A 384 22.78 5.96 -6.53
N GLN A 385 23.95 5.55 -7.01
CA GLN A 385 24.52 4.24 -6.76
C GLN A 385 25.83 4.36 -5.98
N LYS A 386 26.10 3.37 -5.13
CA LYS A 386 27.35 3.25 -4.41
C LYS A 386 28.31 2.39 -5.21
N THR A 387 29.49 2.93 -5.52
CA THR A 387 30.54 2.19 -6.21
C THR A 387 31.22 1.21 -5.26
N LYS A 388 32.00 0.26 -5.81
CA LYS A 388 32.80 -0.68 -5.00
C LYS A 388 33.80 0.02 -4.06
N ALA A 389 34.24 1.23 -4.42
CA ALA A 389 35.13 2.06 -3.60
C ALA A 389 34.40 2.80 -2.46
N GLY A 390 33.07 2.75 -2.42
CA GLY A 390 32.24 3.46 -1.45
C GLY A 390 31.74 4.83 -1.90
N ASP A 391 32.23 5.35 -3.04
CA ASP A 391 31.82 6.65 -3.58
C ASP A 391 30.41 6.62 -4.19
N LEU A 392 29.71 7.74 -4.09
CA LEU A 392 28.37 7.95 -4.64
C LEU A 392 28.44 8.51 -6.06
N ARG A 393 27.80 7.85 -7.02
CA ARG A 393 27.68 8.31 -8.41
C ARG A 393 26.23 8.20 -8.91
N PRO A 394 25.82 8.97 -9.93
CA PRO A 394 24.54 8.74 -10.60
C PRO A 394 24.44 7.31 -11.16
N MET A 395 23.29 6.67 -11.00
CA MET A 395 23.05 5.28 -11.44
C MET A 395 22.93 5.15 -12.97
N ASN A 396 22.34 6.16 -13.63
CA ASN A 396 22.20 6.24 -15.09
C ASN A 396 22.88 7.52 -15.63
N PHE A 397 22.82 7.75 -16.95
CA PHE A 397 23.22 8.98 -17.64
C PHE A 397 22.38 10.24 -17.25
N GLY A 398 22.05 10.42 -15.98
CA GLY A 398 21.35 11.60 -15.46
C GLY A 398 19.84 11.62 -15.66
N SER A 399 19.20 10.49 -16.03
CA SER A 399 17.73 10.44 -16.10
C SER A 399 17.10 10.74 -14.75
N LYS A 400 16.19 11.71 -14.74
CA LYS A 400 15.43 12.10 -13.55
C LYS A 400 14.24 11.17 -13.35
N PHE A 401 13.85 10.97 -12.11
CA PHE A 401 12.72 10.16 -11.69
C PHE A 401 11.73 11.00 -10.88
N LYS A 402 10.46 10.61 -10.93
CA LYS A 402 9.28 11.21 -10.30
C LYS A 402 8.58 10.18 -9.40
N ASP A 403 7.62 10.66 -8.62
CA ASP A 403 6.82 9.85 -7.69
C ASP A 403 6.15 8.66 -8.37
N GLY A 404 6.29 7.47 -7.76
CA GLY A 404 5.71 6.19 -8.20
C GLY A 404 4.18 6.21 -8.31
N SER A 405 3.53 6.93 -7.39
CA SER A 405 2.08 7.01 -7.25
C SER A 405 1.38 7.71 -8.41
N LEU A 406 2.11 8.40 -9.31
CA LEU A 406 1.53 8.97 -10.52
C LEU A 406 1.04 7.92 -11.50
N ARG A 407 1.60 6.70 -11.47
CA ARG A 407 1.21 5.60 -12.36
C ARG A 407 0.82 4.34 -11.61
N VAL A 408 1.65 3.93 -10.65
CA VAL A 408 1.47 2.68 -9.91
C VAL A 408 1.88 2.92 -8.47
N ASP A 409 0.90 3.24 -7.62
CA ASP A 409 1.12 3.39 -6.18
C ASP A 409 1.46 2.04 -5.52
N ILE A 410 0.79 0.95 -5.90
CA ILE A 410 1.03 -0.38 -5.35
C ILE A 410 1.38 -1.36 -6.48
N PRO A 411 2.65 -1.75 -6.64
CA PRO A 411 3.12 -2.55 -7.78
C PRO A 411 2.88 -4.06 -7.59
N LEU A 412 1.62 -4.47 -7.45
CA LEU A 412 1.23 -5.86 -7.17
C LEU A 412 1.78 -6.86 -8.19
N GLU A 413 1.72 -6.53 -9.48
CA GLU A 413 2.20 -7.40 -10.55
C GLU A 413 3.72 -7.59 -10.48
N SER A 414 4.47 -6.52 -10.25
CA SER A 414 5.93 -6.60 -10.08
C SER A 414 6.33 -7.38 -8.83
N LEU A 415 5.58 -7.24 -7.73
CA LEU A 415 5.81 -8.03 -6.51
C LEU A 415 5.53 -9.51 -6.73
N HIS A 416 4.47 -9.85 -7.47
CA HIS A 416 4.18 -11.22 -7.85
C HIS A 416 5.31 -11.82 -8.71
N LEU A 417 5.81 -11.08 -9.71
CA LEU A 417 6.87 -11.56 -10.59
C LEU A 417 8.23 -11.73 -9.89
N LEU A 418 8.61 -10.80 -9.01
CA LEU A 418 9.93 -10.81 -8.38
C LEU A 418 10.01 -11.66 -7.11
N PHE A 419 8.92 -11.70 -6.33
CA PHE A 419 8.91 -12.32 -4.99
C PHE A 419 7.84 -13.39 -4.81
N ASN A 420 7.10 -13.76 -5.87
CA ASN A 420 5.96 -14.67 -5.80
C ASN A 420 4.91 -14.23 -4.74
N VAL A 421 4.73 -12.92 -4.61
CA VAL A 421 3.76 -12.33 -3.67
C VAL A 421 2.36 -12.48 -4.24
N ASN A 422 1.50 -13.16 -3.50
CA ASN A 422 0.10 -13.35 -3.86
C ASN A 422 -0.87 -12.93 -2.75
N TYR A 423 -0.34 -12.61 -1.57
CA TYR A 423 -1.08 -12.06 -0.45
C TYR A 423 -0.56 -10.66 -0.10
N ALA A 424 -1.21 -9.64 -0.66
CA ALA A 424 -0.81 -8.24 -0.44
C ALA A 424 -1.63 -7.60 0.68
N ILE A 425 -0.93 -7.19 1.75
CA ILE A 425 -1.47 -6.44 2.88
C ILE A 425 -1.21 -4.97 2.61
N VAL A 426 -2.25 -4.23 2.23
CA VAL A 426 -2.14 -2.83 1.82
C VAL A 426 -2.52 -1.91 2.96
N SER A 427 -1.58 -1.08 3.43
CA SER A 427 -1.90 0.10 4.23
C SER A 427 -2.12 1.28 3.29
N GLN A 428 -3.36 1.71 3.15
CA GLN A 428 -3.79 2.71 2.17
C GLN A 428 -3.97 4.07 2.85
N ALA A 429 -3.06 5.01 2.56
CA ALA A 429 -3.05 6.35 3.15
C ALA A 429 -3.36 7.48 2.16
N ASN A 430 -3.59 7.17 0.88
CA ASN A 430 -3.92 8.19 -0.11
C ASN A 430 -5.25 8.90 0.23
N PRO A 431 -5.25 10.24 0.38
CA PRO A 431 -6.45 10.99 0.73
C PRO A 431 -7.59 10.76 -0.26
N HIS A 432 -7.31 10.80 -1.57
CA HIS A 432 -8.34 10.62 -2.60
C HIS A 432 -9.02 9.24 -2.55
N VAL A 433 -8.30 8.18 -2.15
CA VAL A 433 -8.86 6.83 -2.01
C VAL A 433 -9.78 6.71 -0.80
N HIS A 434 -9.45 7.41 0.28
CA HIS A 434 -10.20 7.38 1.54
C HIS A 434 -11.69 7.74 1.36
N LEU A 435 -11.96 8.67 0.43
CA LEU A 435 -13.32 9.10 0.09
C LEU A 435 -14.11 7.99 -0.60
N PHE A 436 -13.47 7.19 -1.45
CA PHE A 436 -14.13 6.16 -2.26
C PHE A 436 -14.11 4.76 -1.65
N PHE A 437 -13.43 4.57 -0.52
CA PHE A 437 -13.42 3.27 0.14
C PHE A 437 -14.71 3.07 0.95
N PHE A 438 -15.55 2.17 0.47
CA PHE A 438 -16.77 1.73 1.13
C PHE A 438 -16.83 0.21 1.11
N ALA A 439 -16.99 -0.37 2.29
CA ALA A 439 -17.14 -1.81 2.48
C ALA A 439 -18.63 -2.12 2.70
N PRO A 440 -19.41 -2.39 1.64
CA PRO A 440 -20.87 -2.50 1.73
C PRO A 440 -21.34 -3.68 2.59
N ARG A 441 -20.48 -4.68 2.80
CA ARG A 441 -20.76 -5.88 3.61
C ARG A 441 -19.80 -6.03 4.79
N GLY A 442 -19.30 -4.91 5.31
CA GLY A 442 -18.34 -4.89 6.42
C GLY A 442 -16.90 -5.11 5.96
N SER A 443 -15.98 -4.84 6.88
CA SER A 443 -14.54 -5.08 6.70
C SER A 443 -14.05 -6.06 7.76
N VAL A 444 -12.84 -6.57 7.60
CA VAL A 444 -12.21 -7.48 8.56
C VAL A 444 -12.31 -6.93 9.99
N GLY A 445 -12.87 -7.73 10.90
CA GLY A 445 -13.08 -7.38 12.31
C GLY A 445 -13.99 -6.17 12.58
N SER A 446 -14.79 -5.77 11.59
CA SER A 446 -15.81 -4.72 11.72
C SER A 446 -17.11 -5.15 11.04
N PRO A 447 -17.92 -5.98 11.71
CA PRO A 447 -19.19 -6.45 11.17
C PRO A 447 -20.20 -5.33 10.95
N VAL A 448 -21.11 -5.56 10.01
CA VAL A 448 -22.13 -4.57 9.65
C VAL A 448 -23.06 -4.35 10.85
N SER A 449 -23.45 -3.10 11.11
CA SER A 449 -24.35 -2.77 12.22
C SER A 449 -25.81 -3.25 12.05
N HIS A 450 -26.11 -3.97 10.95
CA HIS A 450 -27.43 -4.51 10.62
C HIS A 450 -27.75 -5.77 11.44
N ARG A 451 -29.02 -6.23 11.44
CA ARG A 451 -29.52 -7.35 12.28
C ARG A 451 -28.54 -8.54 12.31
N LYS A 452 -27.98 -8.83 13.50
CA LYS A 452 -26.99 -9.88 13.75
C LYS A 452 -25.76 -9.87 12.82
N GLY A 453 -25.22 -8.70 12.44
CA GLY A 453 -23.98 -8.62 11.65
C GLY A 453 -24.15 -8.86 10.15
N LYS A 454 -25.32 -9.35 9.73
CA LYS A 454 -25.61 -9.78 8.36
C LYS A 454 -26.35 -8.71 7.57
N GLY A 455 -25.88 -8.48 6.34
CA GLY A 455 -26.57 -7.66 5.34
C GLY A 455 -25.70 -6.57 4.74
N TRP A 456 -26.38 -5.54 4.23
CA TRP A 456 -25.76 -4.40 3.54
C TRP A 456 -25.71 -3.19 4.46
N ARG A 457 -24.62 -2.43 4.37
CA ARG A 457 -24.37 -1.23 5.16
C ARG A 457 -25.39 -0.14 4.81
N GLY A 458 -26.21 0.27 5.78
CA GLY A 458 -27.33 1.17 5.55
C GLY A 458 -28.49 0.56 4.73
N GLY A 459 -28.51 -0.76 4.52
CA GLY A 459 -29.51 -1.45 3.70
C GLY A 459 -29.11 -1.61 2.23
N PHE A 460 -29.84 -2.48 1.52
CA PHE A 460 -29.49 -2.87 0.15
C PHE A 460 -29.54 -1.70 -0.83
N LEU A 461 -30.61 -0.91 -0.81
CA LEU A 461 -30.80 0.20 -1.76
C LEU A 461 -29.72 1.29 -1.62
N LEU A 462 -29.39 1.70 -0.39
CA LEU A 462 -28.36 2.70 -0.17
C LEU A 462 -26.97 2.17 -0.55
N SER A 463 -26.63 0.93 -0.17
CA SER A 463 -25.37 0.31 -0.61
C SER A 463 -25.30 0.13 -2.12
N ALA A 464 -26.40 -0.23 -2.79
CA ALA A 464 -26.46 -0.40 -4.24
C ALA A 464 -26.29 0.94 -4.96
N ALA A 465 -26.95 1.99 -4.48
CA ALA A 465 -26.81 3.34 -5.03
C ALA A 465 -25.40 3.91 -4.82
N GLU A 466 -24.76 3.68 -3.66
CA GLU A 466 -23.35 4.02 -3.43
C GLU A 466 -22.43 3.35 -4.45
N GLN A 467 -22.61 2.04 -4.63
CA GLN A 467 -21.80 1.24 -5.54
C GLN A 467 -21.99 1.69 -7.00
N TYR A 468 -23.23 2.01 -7.39
CA TYR A 468 -23.56 2.52 -8.72
C TYR A 468 -22.89 3.87 -8.97
N LEU A 469 -23.02 4.83 -8.05
CA LEU A 469 -22.38 6.15 -8.17
C LEU A 469 -20.85 6.04 -8.26
N LYS A 470 -20.25 5.14 -7.49
CA LYS A 470 -18.81 4.88 -7.56
C LYS A 470 -18.38 4.34 -8.93
N LEU A 471 -19.17 3.45 -9.53
CA LEU A 471 -18.91 2.91 -10.86
C LEU A 471 -19.04 4.01 -11.93
N GLU A 472 -20.06 4.86 -11.84
CA GLU A 472 -20.27 6.01 -12.74
C GLU A 472 -19.11 7.02 -12.66
N LEU A 473 -18.68 7.40 -11.45
CA LEU A 473 -17.51 8.26 -11.26
C LEU A 473 -16.25 7.64 -11.89
N THR A 474 -16.04 6.33 -11.68
CA THR A 474 -14.90 5.62 -12.26
C THR A 474 -14.98 5.60 -13.79
N LYS A 475 -16.17 5.41 -14.37
CA LYS A 475 -16.42 5.47 -15.81
C LYS A 475 -16.05 6.85 -16.35
N ASN A 476 -16.49 7.93 -15.69
CA ASN A 476 -16.20 9.29 -16.11
C ASN A 476 -14.69 9.58 -16.13
N PHE A 477 -13.94 9.12 -15.12
CA PHE A 477 -12.47 9.22 -15.14
C PHE A 477 -11.81 8.39 -16.25
N LYS A 478 -12.33 7.19 -16.57
CA LYS A 478 -11.84 6.39 -17.70
C LYS A 478 -12.05 7.10 -19.03
N VAL A 479 -13.24 7.69 -19.24
CA VAL A 479 -13.55 8.47 -20.44
C VAL A 479 -12.57 9.65 -20.59
N ILE A 480 -12.27 10.37 -19.51
CA ILE A 480 -11.29 11.47 -19.54
C ILE A 480 -9.91 10.99 -19.99
N ARG A 481 -9.44 9.84 -19.48
CA ARG A 481 -8.14 9.25 -19.84
C ARG A 481 -8.13 8.76 -21.28
N ASP A 482 -9.11 7.95 -21.67
CA ASP A 482 -9.11 7.24 -22.95
C ASP A 482 -9.33 8.21 -24.13
N LEU A 483 -10.01 9.33 -23.91
CA LEU A 483 -10.14 10.43 -24.87
C LEU A 483 -9.02 11.48 -24.75
N GLU A 484 -8.00 11.26 -23.91
CA GLU A 484 -6.87 12.17 -23.65
C GLU A 484 -7.29 13.62 -23.36
N LEU A 485 -8.45 13.81 -22.71
CA LEU A 485 -9.03 15.14 -22.54
C LEU A 485 -8.25 15.98 -21.53
N MET A 486 -7.61 15.35 -20.54
CA MET A 486 -6.85 16.03 -19.49
C MET A 486 -5.56 16.66 -20.05
N PRO A 487 -5.29 17.95 -19.80
CA PRO A 487 -4.01 18.55 -20.14
C PRO A 487 -2.90 17.99 -19.24
N GLN A 488 -1.67 17.92 -19.74
CA GLN A 488 -0.51 17.57 -18.91
C GLN A 488 -0.28 18.67 -17.86
N LEU A 489 -0.67 18.41 -16.61
CA LEU A 489 -0.48 19.34 -15.51
C LEU A 489 0.96 19.17 -14.97
N LEU A 490 1.74 20.26 -14.96
CA LEU A 490 3.15 20.25 -14.53
C LEU A 490 3.99 19.18 -15.28
N GLY A 491 3.73 19.02 -16.58
CA GLY A 491 4.47 18.09 -17.45
C GLY A 491 4.33 16.61 -17.08
N SER A 492 3.23 16.25 -16.41
CA SER A 492 2.92 14.87 -16.02
C SER A 492 1.44 14.57 -16.29
N ASP A 493 1.14 13.31 -16.59
CA ASP A 493 -0.23 12.84 -16.76
C ASP A 493 -0.81 12.40 -15.41
N TRP A 494 -1.95 12.97 -15.04
CA TRP A 494 -2.65 12.72 -13.78
C TRP A 494 -3.91 11.88 -13.97
N SER A 495 -4.28 11.58 -15.22
CA SER A 495 -5.51 10.88 -15.55
C SER A 495 -5.56 9.46 -14.98
N SER A 496 -4.40 8.81 -14.82
CA SER A 496 -4.31 7.46 -14.30
C SER A 496 -4.38 7.37 -12.77
N VAL A 497 -4.18 8.46 -12.02
CA VAL A 497 -4.12 8.45 -10.55
C VAL A 497 -5.40 7.91 -9.94
N PHE A 498 -6.57 8.36 -10.39
CA PHE A 498 -7.86 7.88 -9.85
C PHE A 498 -8.25 6.47 -10.31
N LEU A 499 -7.57 5.90 -11.29
CA LEU A 499 -7.90 4.63 -11.92
C LEU A 499 -7.06 3.45 -11.41
N GLN A 500 -6.11 3.69 -10.52
CA GLN A 500 -5.21 2.66 -10.01
C GLN A 500 -5.92 1.67 -9.09
N ARG A 501 -5.35 0.47 -8.98
CA ARG A 501 -5.80 -0.53 -8.01
C ARG A 501 -5.18 -0.23 -6.65
N PHE A 502 -5.99 0.34 -5.76
CA PHE A 502 -5.57 0.76 -4.43
C PHE A 502 -5.82 -0.28 -3.31
N ALA A 503 -6.38 -1.44 -3.66
CA ALA A 503 -6.75 -2.50 -2.71
C ALA A 503 -5.99 -3.81 -2.98
N GLY A 504 -5.53 -4.43 -1.89
CA GLY A 504 -4.89 -5.75 -1.88
C GLY A 504 -5.83 -6.85 -1.37
N SER A 505 -5.25 -7.99 -0.96
CA SER A 505 -5.97 -9.08 -0.31
C SER A 505 -6.57 -8.62 1.03
N VAL A 506 -5.80 -7.84 1.78
CA VAL A 506 -6.25 -7.11 2.97
C VAL A 506 -5.93 -5.64 2.77
N THR A 507 -6.89 -4.75 3.04
CA THR A 507 -6.68 -3.30 2.92
C THR A 507 -7.02 -2.63 4.25
N ILE A 508 -6.03 -1.99 4.86
CA ILE A 508 -6.11 -1.25 6.11
C ILE A 508 -6.20 0.23 5.75
N LEU A 509 -7.22 0.91 6.27
CA LEU A 509 -7.39 2.35 6.07
C LEU A 509 -7.39 3.08 7.42
N PRO A 510 -6.65 4.20 7.53
CA PRO A 510 -6.65 4.99 8.75
C PRO A 510 -8.00 5.67 8.95
N LYS A 511 -8.34 5.98 10.21
CA LYS A 511 -9.50 6.81 10.54
C LYS A 511 -9.07 8.27 10.67
N SER A 512 -9.05 9.00 9.55
CA SER A 512 -8.64 10.41 9.51
C SER A 512 -9.72 11.36 10.07
N ARG A 513 -9.31 12.46 10.69
CA ARG A 513 -10.18 13.60 11.06
C ARG A 513 -10.17 14.66 9.96
N ILE A 514 -11.19 15.52 9.92
CA ILE A 514 -11.25 16.66 8.97
C ILE A 514 -10.00 17.56 9.09
N LEU A 515 -9.55 17.85 10.31
CA LEU A 515 -8.33 18.64 10.55
C LEU A 515 -7.07 18.04 9.92
N ASP A 516 -7.01 16.71 9.79
CA ASP A 516 -5.84 16.04 9.23
C ASP A 516 -5.72 16.35 7.73
N TRP A 517 -6.83 16.59 7.02
CA TRP A 517 -6.83 16.98 5.61
C TRP A 517 -6.22 18.36 5.39
N PHE A 518 -6.45 19.29 6.31
CA PHE A 518 -5.84 20.62 6.26
C PHE A 518 -4.36 20.61 6.67
N ARG A 519 -3.93 19.59 7.42
CA ARG A 519 -2.54 19.41 7.88
C ARG A 519 -1.72 18.42 7.04
N LEU A 520 -2.18 18.08 5.84
CA LEU A 520 -1.58 17.04 5.01
C LEU A 520 -0.09 17.29 4.66
N LEU A 521 0.33 18.56 4.60
CA LEU A 521 1.70 18.98 4.27
C LEU A 521 2.42 19.65 5.45
N ASN A 522 2.01 19.33 6.68
CA ASN A 522 2.64 19.80 7.91
C ASN A 522 3.28 18.62 8.64
N ASP A 523 4.35 18.89 9.37
CA ASP A 523 4.99 17.89 10.23
C ASP A 523 4.16 17.64 11.50
N PRO A 524 4.14 16.42 12.03
CA PRO A 524 3.38 16.08 13.23
C PRO A 524 4.20 16.40 14.49
N ASP A 525 3.57 17.03 15.48
CA ASP A 525 4.15 17.11 16.83
C ASP A 525 4.13 15.74 17.52
N ARG A 526 4.94 15.54 18.58
CA ARG A 526 4.95 14.26 19.36
C ARG A 526 3.55 13.78 19.75
N LYS A 527 2.67 14.68 20.21
CA LYS A 527 1.28 14.36 20.58
C LYS A 527 0.43 13.92 19.38
N GLU A 528 0.64 14.57 18.23
CA GLU A 528 -0.10 14.26 17.02
C GLU A 528 0.39 12.93 16.42
N LEU A 529 1.71 12.68 16.44
CA LEU A 529 2.28 11.41 16.01
C LEU A 529 1.80 10.26 16.91
N ASP A 530 1.82 10.42 18.24
CA ASP A 530 1.27 9.42 19.18
C ASP A 530 -0.19 9.08 18.83
N ARG A 531 -1.01 10.09 18.56
CA ARG A 531 -2.40 9.88 18.12
C ARG A 531 -2.46 9.11 16.80
N MET A 532 -1.69 9.51 15.79
CA MET A 532 -1.69 8.85 14.48
C MET A 532 -1.22 7.40 14.57
N MET A 533 -0.20 7.13 15.39
CA MET A 533 0.28 5.78 15.67
C MET A 533 -0.79 4.93 16.37
N ARG A 534 -1.44 5.45 17.42
CA ARG A 534 -2.54 4.74 18.09
C ARG A 534 -3.69 4.43 17.14
N VAL A 535 -4.09 5.38 16.30
CA VAL A 535 -5.13 5.16 15.30
C VAL A 535 -4.70 4.10 14.28
N GLY A 536 -3.43 4.13 13.84
CA GLY A 536 -2.85 3.11 12.96
C GLY A 536 -2.88 1.71 13.58
N GLN A 537 -2.50 1.57 14.85
CA GLN A 537 -2.59 0.30 15.58
C GLN A 537 -4.03 -0.19 15.67
N GLN A 538 -4.96 0.69 16.07
CA GLN A 538 -6.39 0.34 16.23
C GLN A 538 -7.07 -0.13 14.94
N VAL A 539 -6.65 0.38 13.77
CA VAL A 539 -7.19 -0.10 12.48
C VAL A 539 -6.50 -1.36 11.97
N ALA A 540 -5.27 -1.64 12.44
CA ALA A 540 -4.52 -2.84 12.10
C ALA A 540 -4.94 -4.06 12.94
N TRP A 541 -5.20 -3.89 14.24
CA TRP A 541 -5.57 -4.98 15.16
C TRP A 541 -6.66 -5.94 14.65
N PRO A 542 -7.77 -5.47 14.06
CA PRO A 542 -8.80 -6.37 13.53
C PRO A 542 -8.30 -7.30 12.43
N THR A 543 -7.30 -6.86 11.66
CA THR A 543 -6.73 -7.61 10.55
C THR A 543 -5.65 -8.61 10.96
N LEU A 544 -5.06 -8.46 12.15
CA LEU A 544 -3.93 -9.26 12.58
C LEU A 544 -4.25 -10.75 12.60
N HIS A 545 -5.42 -11.15 13.11
CA HIS A 545 -5.80 -12.56 13.20
C HIS A 545 -5.93 -13.24 11.81
N MET A 546 -6.46 -12.52 10.82
CA MET A 546 -6.55 -13.01 9.44
C MET A 546 -5.17 -13.22 8.83
N ILE A 547 -4.25 -12.30 9.10
CA ILE A 547 -2.87 -12.33 8.62
C ILE A 547 -2.07 -13.41 9.36
N GLU A 548 -2.30 -13.58 10.66
CA GLU A 548 -1.71 -14.63 11.48
C GLU A 548 -2.04 -16.00 10.91
N ASN A 549 -3.30 -16.25 10.51
CA ASN A 549 -3.70 -17.53 9.91
C ASN A 549 -2.95 -17.83 8.60
N ARG A 550 -2.68 -16.81 7.80
CA ARG A 550 -1.88 -16.91 6.58
C ARG A 550 -0.40 -17.18 6.90
N LEU A 551 0.18 -16.37 7.77
CA LEU A 551 1.61 -16.45 8.12
C LEU A 551 1.97 -17.73 8.88
N LYS A 552 1.04 -18.29 9.67
CA LYS A 552 1.19 -19.61 10.31
C LYS A 552 1.55 -20.70 9.30
N VAL A 553 0.94 -20.69 8.12
CA VAL A 553 1.21 -21.68 7.07
C VAL A 553 2.47 -21.29 6.27
N GLU A 554 2.70 -20.00 6.03
CA GLU A 554 3.86 -19.51 5.25
C GLU A 554 5.21 -19.74 5.96
N VAL A 555 5.26 -19.72 7.29
CA VAL A 555 6.49 -19.88 8.09
C VAL A 555 6.79 -21.34 8.48
N SER A 556 5.76 -22.20 8.45
CA SER A 556 5.88 -23.65 8.71
C SER A 556 6.39 -24.41 7.48
#